data_AF-A0A2W0A0C0-F1
#
_entry.id   AF-A0A2W0A0C0-F1
#
_cell.length_a   1.000
_cell.length_b   1.000
_cell.length_c   1.000
_cell.angle_alpha   90.00
_cell.angle_beta   90.00
_cell.angle_gamma   90.00
#
_symmetry.space_group_name_H-M   'P 1'
#
loop_
_entity.id
_entity.type
_entity.pdbx_description
1 polymer ?
#
loop_
_entity_poly.entity_id
_entity_poly.type
_entity_poly.pdbx_seq_one_letter_code
_entity_poly.pdbx_strand_id
1 'polypeptide(L)'
;MTLKSGPRHKNYIKYIYKNSLFTLILLLATSSALHADSLDDLARDLWVWRASEQPISTDDIPRLVRPDPDHWLPDWSPAAVTRYRQQLEQFESRWKKLDPSGWPIPRQVDYRLIGSAISRVRWELDLTRNWQRNPLFYMDQSLGAYFHLLLQPPPFDANRTRHIVETLASIPRTVDYAKQNLTQPVRPFAGLALDQLQDIRPRLLKSVRELKTLLDSAYA
;
A
#
# COMPACT_ATOMS: atom_id res chain seq x y z
N MET A 1 -76.32 -40.21 -21.40
CA MET A 1 -74.87 -40.49 -21.51
C MET A 1 -74.15 -39.51 -20.62
N THR A 2 -73.49 -40.01 -19.58
CA THR A 2 -73.20 -39.32 -18.32
C THR A 2 -71.84 -38.61 -18.37
N LEU A 3 -71.79 -37.32 -18.05
CA LEU A 3 -70.55 -36.54 -17.90
C LEU A 3 -69.90 -36.85 -16.53
N LYS A 4 -68.76 -37.54 -16.53
CA LYS A 4 -67.88 -37.67 -15.36
C LYS A 4 -66.79 -36.60 -15.41
N SER A 5 -66.89 -35.59 -14.54
CA SER A 5 -65.82 -34.63 -14.26
C SER A 5 -64.79 -35.26 -13.29
N GLY A 6 -63.54 -35.41 -13.72
CA GLY A 6 -62.43 -35.84 -12.87
C GLY A 6 -61.48 -34.67 -12.54
N PRO A 7 -60.98 -34.52 -11.29
CA PRO A 7 -60.14 -33.39 -10.91
C PRO A 7 -58.66 -33.72 -11.16
N ARG A 8 -58.04 -33.10 -12.19
CA ARG A 8 -56.59 -33.25 -12.45
C ARG A 8 -55.78 -31.95 -12.46
N HIS A 9 -56.32 -30.84 -11.96
CA HIS A 9 -55.62 -29.55 -12.01
C HIS A 9 -54.93 -29.09 -10.70
N LYS A 10 -55.17 -29.73 -9.55
CA LYS A 10 -54.63 -29.23 -8.27
C LYS A 10 -53.18 -29.63 -7.94
N ASN A 11 -52.62 -30.63 -8.62
CA ASN A 11 -51.29 -31.17 -8.28
C ASN A 11 -50.12 -30.53 -9.06
N TYR A 12 -50.37 -29.98 -10.25
CA TYR A 12 -49.31 -29.36 -11.08
C TYR A 12 -48.84 -28.01 -10.53
N ILE A 13 -49.77 -27.21 -10.01
CA ILE A 13 -49.48 -25.88 -9.46
C ILE A 13 -48.61 -26.01 -8.18
N LYS A 14 -48.87 -27.03 -7.36
CA LYS A 14 -48.11 -27.28 -6.11
C LYS A 14 -46.64 -27.65 -6.35
N TYR A 15 -46.33 -28.29 -7.48
CA TYR A 15 -44.96 -28.64 -7.87
C TYR A 15 -44.16 -27.43 -8.41
N ILE A 16 -44.81 -26.53 -9.14
CA ILE A 16 -44.19 -25.30 -9.66
C ILE A 16 -43.81 -24.33 -8.52
N TYR A 17 -44.68 -24.18 -7.52
CA TYR A 17 -44.37 -23.37 -6.33
C TYR A 17 -43.29 -24.01 -5.45
N LYS A 18 -43.25 -25.35 -5.31
CA LYS A 18 -42.18 -26.03 -4.56
C LYS A 18 -40.81 -25.88 -5.21
N ASN A 19 -40.71 -26.05 -6.53
CA ASN A 19 -39.46 -25.86 -7.26
C ASN A 19 -39.02 -24.40 -7.25
N SER A 20 -39.94 -23.44 -7.47
CA SER A 20 -39.61 -22.01 -7.45
C SER A 20 -39.19 -21.50 -6.07
N LEU A 21 -39.76 -22.05 -4.99
CA LEU A 21 -39.36 -21.75 -3.61
C LEU A 21 -37.97 -22.36 -3.29
N PHE A 22 -37.68 -23.55 -3.81
CA PHE A 22 -36.37 -24.19 -3.64
C PHE A 22 -35.26 -23.46 -4.41
N THR A 23 -35.52 -22.98 -5.63
CA THR A 23 -34.57 -22.14 -6.38
C THR A 23 -34.35 -20.78 -5.71
N LEU A 24 -35.40 -20.15 -5.15
CA LEU A 24 -35.29 -18.87 -4.44
C LEU A 24 -34.51 -19.02 -3.12
N ILE A 25 -34.71 -20.11 -2.38
CA ILE A 25 -33.94 -20.43 -1.16
C ILE A 25 -32.48 -20.74 -1.49
N LEU A 26 -32.21 -21.46 -2.59
CA LEU A 26 -30.84 -21.73 -3.04
C LEU A 26 -30.11 -20.44 -3.48
N LEU A 27 -30.80 -19.55 -4.20
CA LEU A 27 -30.28 -18.23 -4.58
C LEU A 27 -30.01 -17.32 -3.37
N LEU A 28 -30.91 -17.28 -2.38
CA LEU A 28 -30.73 -16.52 -1.14
C LEU A 28 -29.61 -17.09 -0.25
N ALA A 29 -29.43 -18.42 -0.23
CA ALA A 29 -28.32 -19.05 0.49
C ALA A 29 -26.96 -18.82 -0.18
N THR A 30 -26.91 -18.69 -1.50
CA THR A 30 -25.67 -18.34 -2.23
C THR A 30 -25.31 -16.86 -2.14
N SER A 31 -26.25 -15.95 -1.90
CA SER A 31 -25.97 -14.52 -1.73
C SER A 31 -25.05 -14.23 -0.54
N SER A 32 -25.21 -15.00 0.55
CA SER A 32 -24.33 -14.91 1.72
C SER A 32 -22.89 -15.35 1.43
N ALA A 33 -22.70 -16.22 0.43
CA ALA A 33 -21.39 -16.69 -0.02
C ALA A 33 -20.72 -15.73 -1.03
N LEU A 34 -21.44 -14.69 -1.49
CA LEU A 34 -20.94 -13.67 -2.41
C LEU A 34 -20.62 -12.33 -1.72
N HIS A 35 -20.78 -12.23 -0.40
CA HIS A 35 -20.25 -11.09 0.33
C HIS A 35 -18.72 -11.22 0.40
N ALA A 36 -18.01 -10.30 -0.25
CA ALA A 36 -16.58 -10.14 -0.03
C ALA A 36 -16.31 -10.03 1.47
N ASP A 37 -15.35 -10.80 1.98
CA ASP A 37 -15.06 -10.84 3.40
C ASP A 37 -14.50 -9.47 3.82
N SER A 38 -15.21 -8.78 4.71
CA SER A 38 -14.87 -7.44 5.18
C SER A 38 -13.44 -7.29 5.73
N LEU A 39 -12.85 -8.36 6.28
CA LEU A 39 -11.45 -8.36 6.69
C LEU A 39 -10.50 -8.47 5.49
N ASP A 40 -10.86 -9.23 4.43
CA ASP A 40 -10.04 -9.31 3.21
C ASP A 40 -10.05 -8.00 2.44
N ASP A 41 -11.20 -7.33 2.35
CA ASP A 41 -11.30 -6.00 1.75
C ASP A 41 -10.49 -4.97 2.53
N LEU A 42 -10.59 -4.99 3.87
CA LEU A 42 -9.76 -4.15 4.73
C LEU A 42 -8.27 -4.43 4.52
N ALA A 43 -7.87 -5.70 4.49
CA ALA A 43 -6.48 -6.09 4.30
C ALA A 43 -5.95 -5.64 2.95
N ARG A 44 -6.70 -5.88 1.87
CA ARG A 44 -6.36 -5.44 0.51
C ARG A 44 -6.17 -3.94 0.44
N ASP A 45 -7.14 -3.17 0.94
CA ASP A 45 -7.09 -1.71 0.92
C ASP A 45 -5.91 -1.18 1.74
N LEU A 46 -5.68 -1.78 2.92
CA LEU A 46 -4.56 -1.43 3.78
C LEU A 46 -3.23 -1.65 3.04
N TRP A 47 -3.03 -2.82 2.42
CA TRP A 47 -1.77 -3.14 1.76
C TRP A 47 -1.54 -2.32 0.48
N VAL A 48 -2.60 -2.05 -0.29
CA VAL A 48 -2.53 -1.11 -1.43
C VAL A 48 -2.10 0.28 -0.95
N TRP A 49 -2.70 0.77 0.14
CA TRP A 49 -2.33 2.04 0.73
C TRP A 49 -0.91 2.02 1.30
N ARG A 50 -0.51 0.97 2.03
CA ARG A 50 0.85 0.80 2.58
C ARG A 50 1.91 0.82 1.48
N ALA A 51 1.66 0.17 0.35
CA ALA A 51 2.59 0.21 -0.78
C ALA A 51 2.85 1.64 -1.29
N SER A 52 1.83 2.52 -1.19
CA SER A 52 1.96 3.94 -1.56
C SER A 52 2.60 4.81 -0.49
N GLU A 53 2.28 4.57 0.79
CA GLU A 53 2.61 5.45 1.92
C GLU A 53 3.94 5.09 2.59
N GLN A 54 4.29 3.80 2.63
CA GLN A 54 5.43 3.32 3.39
C GLN A 54 6.72 4.03 2.97
N PRO A 55 7.46 4.63 3.91
CA PRO A 55 8.69 5.33 3.59
C PRO A 55 9.72 4.38 2.99
N ILE A 56 10.59 4.91 2.14
CA ILE A 56 11.81 4.22 1.75
C ILE A 56 12.72 4.08 2.98
N SER A 57 13.39 2.94 3.10
CA SER A 57 14.45 2.69 4.07
C SER A 57 15.62 1.98 3.40
N THR A 58 16.77 2.00 4.06
CA THR A 58 17.95 1.22 3.65
C THR A 58 17.81 -0.28 3.94
N ASP A 59 16.95 -0.64 4.88
CA ASP A 59 16.56 -2.04 5.14
C ASP A 59 15.90 -2.65 3.89
N ASP A 60 16.31 -3.85 3.53
CA ASP A 60 15.82 -4.59 2.37
C ASP A 60 14.60 -5.47 2.69
N ILE A 61 14.41 -5.84 3.95
CA ILE A 61 13.28 -6.66 4.42
C ILE A 61 11.93 -6.01 4.07
N PRO A 62 11.69 -4.70 4.32
CA PRO A 62 10.39 -4.08 4.05
C PRO A 62 10.24 -3.61 2.59
N ARG A 63 11.17 -3.94 1.68
CA ARG A 63 11.11 -3.49 0.29
C ARG A 63 9.93 -4.13 -0.44
N LEU A 64 9.18 -3.33 -1.19
CA LEU A 64 7.98 -3.75 -1.93
C LEU A 64 7.90 -3.07 -3.30
N VAL A 65 7.06 -3.64 -4.18
CA VAL A 65 6.72 -3.02 -5.47
C VAL A 65 5.74 -1.87 -5.23
N ARG A 66 6.02 -0.70 -5.81
CA ARG A 66 5.19 0.51 -5.64
C ARG A 66 3.95 0.46 -6.57
N PRO A 67 2.83 1.10 -6.21
CA PRO A 67 1.58 1.03 -6.98
C PRO A 67 1.67 1.56 -8.42
N ASP A 68 2.54 2.54 -8.64
CA ASP A 68 2.90 3.06 -9.97
C ASP A 68 4.42 2.90 -10.14
N PRO A 69 4.90 1.71 -10.52
CA PRO A 69 6.33 1.40 -10.46
C PRO A 69 7.19 2.27 -11.40
N ASP A 70 6.57 2.95 -12.38
CA ASP A 70 7.26 3.77 -13.37
C ASP A 70 7.30 5.26 -13.02
N HIS A 71 6.42 5.72 -12.11
CA HIS A 71 6.30 7.15 -11.78
C HIS A 71 6.15 7.45 -10.28
N TRP A 72 6.10 6.44 -9.42
CA TRP A 72 5.91 6.66 -8.00
C TRP A 72 7.08 7.43 -7.39
N LEU A 73 6.78 8.52 -6.67
CA LEU A 73 7.75 9.29 -5.90
C LEU A 73 7.36 9.29 -4.43
N PRO A 74 8.32 9.22 -3.49
CA PRO A 74 8.04 9.44 -2.09
C PRO A 74 7.42 10.83 -1.87
N ASP A 75 6.23 10.87 -1.28
CA ASP A 75 5.56 12.12 -0.89
C ASP A 75 5.44 12.20 0.62
N TRP A 76 6.30 13.04 1.20
CA TRP A 76 6.32 13.40 2.62
C TRP A 76 6.09 14.90 2.79
N SER A 77 5.33 15.52 1.90
CA SER A 77 4.85 16.89 2.12
C SER A 77 4.00 16.97 3.41
N PRO A 78 3.92 18.14 4.07
CA PRO A 78 3.02 18.31 5.22
C PRO A 78 1.58 17.86 4.91
N ALA A 79 1.09 18.16 3.71
CA ALA A 79 -0.25 17.75 3.26
C ALA A 79 -0.38 16.23 3.14
N ALA A 80 0.64 15.53 2.61
CA ALA A 80 0.65 14.08 2.55
C ALA A 80 0.63 13.44 3.94
N VAL A 81 1.42 13.95 4.89
CA VAL A 81 1.41 13.45 6.27
C VAL A 81 0.04 13.64 6.93
N THR A 82 -0.61 14.79 6.74
CA THR A 82 -2.00 15.00 7.20
C THR A 82 -2.95 13.99 6.58
N ARG A 83 -2.86 13.76 5.27
CA ARG A 83 -3.67 12.77 4.56
C ARG A 83 -3.43 11.34 5.08
N TYR A 84 -2.17 10.95 5.31
CA TYR A 84 -1.82 9.63 5.84
C TYR A 84 -2.42 9.40 7.22
N ARG A 85 -2.38 10.39 8.12
CA ARG A 85 -2.99 10.30 9.45
C ARG A 85 -4.52 10.14 9.37
N GLN A 86 -5.18 10.88 8.48
CA GLN A 86 -6.62 10.75 8.25
C GLN A 86 -6.99 9.37 7.69
N GLN A 87 -6.22 8.86 6.72
CA GLN A 87 -6.42 7.52 6.16
C GLN A 87 -6.20 6.43 7.23
N LEU A 88 -5.19 6.59 8.08
CA LEU A 88 -4.93 5.68 9.21
C LEU A 88 -6.13 5.61 10.17
N GLU A 89 -6.73 6.75 10.53
CA GLU A 89 -7.93 6.78 11.37
C GLU A 89 -9.11 6.02 10.75
N GLN A 90 -9.26 6.10 9.42
CA GLN A 90 -10.28 5.34 8.70
C GLN A 90 -10.02 3.82 8.78
N PHE A 91 -8.77 3.39 8.60
CA PHE A 91 -8.39 1.98 8.74
C PHE A 91 -8.61 1.47 10.16
N GLU A 92 -8.22 2.23 11.18
CA GLU A 92 -8.48 1.88 12.58
C GLU A 92 -9.97 1.77 12.89
N SER A 93 -10.79 2.68 12.35
CA SER A 93 -12.25 2.65 12.52
C SER A 93 -12.86 1.40 11.88
N ARG A 94 -12.45 1.07 10.65
CA ARG A 94 -12.91 -0.14 9.94
C ARG A 94 -12.51 -1.41 10.70
N TRP A 95 -11.25 -1.50 11.12
CA TRP A 95 -10.72 -2.65 11.86
C TRP A 95 -11.49 -2.89 13.18
N LYS A 96 -11.67 -1.85 14.00
CA LYS A 96 -12.35 -1.95 15.30
C LYS A 96 -13.84 -2.32 15.23
N LYS A 97 -14.47 -2.17 14.06
CA LYS A 97 -15.88 -2.54 13.84
C LYS A 97 -16.08 -4.03 13.54
N LEU A 98 -15.01 -4.75 13.20
CA LEU A 98 -15.07 -6.18 12.95
C LEU A 98 -15.18 -6.92 14.29
N ASP A 99 -16.03 -7.95 14.35
CA ASP A 99 -16.12 -8.86 15.50
C ASP A 99 -15.53 -10.22 15.12
N PRO A 100 -14.28 -10.52 15.54
CA PRO A 100 -13.63 -11.78 15.22
C PRO A 100 -14.02 -12.92 16.16
N SER A 101 -14.84 -12.69 17.20
CA SER A 101 -15.05 -13.66 18.29
C SER A 101 -15.64 -15.00 17.83
N GLY A 102 -16.50 -14.96 16.80
CA GLY A 102 -17.11 -16.15 16.19
C GLY A 102 -16.31 -16.77 15.04
N TRP A 103 -15.16 -16.21 14.66
CA TRP A 103 -14.41 -16.68 13.49
C TRP A 103 -13.53 -17.91 13.81
N PRO A 104 -13.20 -18.74 12.81
CA PRO A 104 -12.16 -19.78 12.97
C PRO A 104 -10.84 -19.17 13.44
N ILE A 105 -10.08 -19.92 14.25
CA ILE A 105 -8.81 -19.44 14.84
C ILE A 105 -7.86 -18.81 13.80
N PRO A 106 -7.60 -19.41 12.62
CA PRO A 106 -6.76 -18.77 11.61
C PRO A 106 -7.21 -17.37 11.21
N ARG A 107 -8.53 -17.14 11.09
CA ARG A 107 -9.10 -15.85 10.74
C ARG A 107 -8.99 -14.82 11.88
N GLN A 108 -9.07 -15.28 13.14
CA GLN A 108 -8.78 -14.42 14.29
C GLN A 108 -7.30 -14.00 14.33
N VAL A 109 -6.39 -14.87 13.87
CA VAL A 109 -4.97 -14.52 13.71
C VAL A 109 -4.82 -13.44 12.64
N ASP A 110 -5.44 -13.60 11.46
CA ASP A 110 -5.43 -12.59 10.39
C ASP A 110 -5.93 -11.23 10.88
N TYR A 111 -7.05 -11.20 11.61
CA TYR A 111 -7.58 -9.99 12.24
C TYR A 111 -6.54 -9.27 13.12
N ARG A 112 -5.80 -10.02 13.95
CA ARG A 112 -4.77 -9.47 14.83
C ARG A 112 -3.55 -8.99 14.04
N LEU A 113 -3.17 -9.69 12.97
CA LEU A 113 -2.07 -9.27 12.10
C LEU A 113 -2.39 -7.96 11.38
N ILE A 114 -3.61 -7.80 10.87
CA ILE A 114 -4.07 -6.53 10.28
C ILE A 114 -4.10 -5.42 11.33
N GLY A 115 -4.59 -5.69 12.54
CA GLY A 115 -4.52 -4.73 13.65
C GLY A 115 -3.10 -4.31 14.01
N SER A 116 -2.15 -5.26 13.99
CA SER A 116 -0.72 -5.01 14.20
C SER A 116 -0.13 -4.12 13.09
N ALA A 117 -0.44 -4.41 11.83
CA ALA A 117 0.01 -3.61 10.69
C ALA A 117 -0.52 -2.16 10.76
N ILE A 118 -1.78 -1.96 11.13
CA ILE A 118 -2.37 -0.63 11.35
C ILE A 118 -1.66 0.10 12.50
N SER A 119 -1.46 -0.60 13.63
CA SER A 119 -0.78 -0.06 14.80
C SER A 119 0.67 0.32 14.52
N ARG A 120 1.34 -0.41 13.62
CA ARG A 120 2.70 -0.09 13.16
C ARG A 120 2.75 1.28 12.47
N VAL A 121 1.75 1.62 11.64
CA VAL A 121 1.72 2.95 10.98
C VAL A 121 1.50 4.06 11.99
N ARG A 122 0.61 3.85 12.98
CA ARG A 122 0.43 4.78 14.11
C ARG A 122 1.76 5.03 14.83
N TRP A 123 2.51 3.97 15.09
CA TRP A 123 3.82 4.05 15.71
C TRP A 123 4.85 4.84 14.88
N GLU A 124 4.85 4.66 13.56
CA GLU A 124 5.71 5.40 12.62
C GLU A 124 5.35 6.90 12.57
N LEU A 125 4.08 7.21 12.37
CA LEU A 125 3.60 8.58 12.17
C LEU A 125 3.57 9.41 13.46
N ASP A 126 3.22 8.81 14.60
CA ASP A 126 2.81 9.54 15.80
C ASP A 126 3.72 9.33 17.01
N LEU A 127 4.37 8.16 17.12
CA LEU A 127 5.25 7.87 18.25
C LEU A 127 6.71 8.13 17.89
N THR A 128 7.27 7.36 16.97
CA THR A 128 8.67 7.53 16.52
C THR A 128 8.88 8.85 15.80
N ARG A 129 7.93 9.24 14.93
CA ARG A 129 7.93 10.52 14.21
C ARG A 129 9.25 10.77 13.49
N ASN A 130 9.78 9.74 12.83
CA ASN A 130 11.05 9.86 12.10
C ASN A 130 11.01 11.00 11.09
N TRP A 131 9.88 11.19 10.42
CA TRP A 131 9.64 12.31 9.49
C TRP A 131 9.78 13.70 10.13
N GLN A 132 9.71 13.85 11.46
CA GLN A 132 9.95 15.12 12.17
C GLN A 132 11.29 15.20 12.90
N ARG A 133 11.91 14.04 13.16
CA ARG A 133 13.00 13.91 14.15
C ARG A 133 14.31 13.42 13.55
N ASN A 134 14.26 12.76 12.41
CA ASN A 134 15.38 12.05 11.84
C ASN A 134 15.71 12.61 10.44
N PRO A 135 16.76 13.43 10.28
CA PRO A 135 17.18 13.90 8.97
C PRO A 135 17.55 12.80 7.97
N LEU A 136 18.01 11.62 8.43
CA LEU A 136 18.28 10.46 7.55
C LEU A 136 17.02 10.00 6.82
N PHE A 137 15.85 10.19 7.42
CA PHE A 137 14.57 9.87 6.80
C PHE A 137 14.44 10.51 5.41
N TYR A 138 14.79 11.80 5.27
CA TYR A 138 14.70 12.53 4.01
C TYR A 138 15.83 12.20 3.04
N MET A 139 16.97 11.73 3.56
CA MET A 139 18.01 11.15 2.71
C MET A 139 17.50 9.86 2.06
N ASP A 140 16.81 9.00 2.81
CA ASP A 140 16.19 7.78 2.27
C ASP A 140 15.08 8.12 1.27
N GLN A 141 14.24 9.13 1.56
CA GLN A 141 13.17 9.57 0.65
C GLN A 141 13.67 10.32 -0.60
N SER A 142 14.98 10.52 -0.75
CA SER A 142 15.60 11.19 -1.89
C SER A 142 16.66 10.30 -2.55
N LEU A 143 17.86 10.26 -1.99
CA LEU A 143 18.97 9.45 -2.48
C LEU A 143 18.70 7.95 -2.33
N GLY A 144 18.01 7.54 -1.26
CA GLY A 144 17.57 6.15 -1.09
C GLY A 144 16.58 5.72 -2.16
N ALA A 145 15.61 6.57 -2.50
CA ALA A 145 14.65 6.32 -3.58
C ALA A 145 15.36 6.18 -4.94
N TYR A 146 16.32 7.06 -5.24
CA TYR A 146 17.18 6.93 -6.42
C TYR A 146 17.96 5.61 -6.41
N PHE A 147 18.59 5.26 -5.29
CA PHE A 147 19.37 4.03 -5.15
C PHE A 147 18.52 2.77 -5.35
N HIS A 148 17.29 2.74 -4.85
CA HIS A 148 16.37 1.60 -5.05
C HIS A 148 16.12 1.33 -6.53
N LEU A 149 16.00 2.37 -7.35
CA LEU A 149 15.86 2.24 -8.81
C LEU A 149 17.11 1.72 -9.50
N LEU A 150 18.25 1.61 -8.83
CA LEU A 150 19.48 1.02 -9.38
C LEU A 150 19.68 -0.44 -8.97
N LEU A 151 18.89 -0.94 -8.01
CA LEU A 151 19.06 -2.29 -7.45
C LEU A 151 18.64 -3.41 -8.41
N GLN A 152 17.62 -3.17 -9.26
CA GLN A 152 17.24 -4.16 -10.25
C GLN A 152 18.34 -4.30 -11.30
N PRO A 153 18.67 -5.53 -11.75
CA PRO A 153 19.65 -5.71 -12.80
C PRO A 153 19.21 -5.01 -14.10
N PRO A 154 20.13 -4.73 -15.04
CA PRO A 154 19.77 -4.28 -16.38
C PRO A 154 18.78 -5.25 -17.06
N PRO A 155 17.98 -4.77 -18.04
CA PRO A 155 18.11 -3.48 -18.73
C PRO A 155 17.52 -2.29 -17.96
N PHE A 156 17.98 -1.09 -18.32
CA PHE A 156 17.34 0.17 -17.95
C PHE A 156 16.47 0.64 -19.10
N ASP A 157 15.25 0.13 -19.19
CA ASP A 157 14.32 0.51 -20.23
C ASP A 157 13.90 2.00 -20.15
N ALA A 158 13.11 2.44 -21.12
CA ALA A 158 12.66 3.82 -21.22
C ALA A 158 11.83 4.28 -20.02
N ASN A 159 11.02 3.41 -19.42
CA ASN A 159 10.18 3.76 -18.28
C ASN A 159 11.03 3.94 -17.03
N ARG A 160 11.90 2.97 -16.72
CA ARG A 160 12.83 3.05 -15.59
C ARG A 160 13.79 4.22 -15.73
N THR A 161 14.28 4.49 -16.94
CA THR A 161 15.13 5.66 -17.22
C THR A 161 14.42 6.96 -16.89
N ARG A 162 13.17 7.10 -17.33
CA ARG A 162 12.34 8.27 -17.03
C ARG A 162 12.10 8.40 -15.52
N HIS A 163 11.78 7.29 -14.86
CA HIS A 163 11.55 7.26 -13.41
C HIS A 163 12.78 7.71 -12.62
N ILE A 164 13.97 7.30 -13.04
CA ILE A 164 15.24 7.74 -12.45
C ILE A 164 15.40 9.26 -12.58
N VAL A 165 15.12 9.81 -13.77
CA VAL A 165 15.21 11.26 -14.01
C VAL A 165 14.18 12.02 -13.16
N GLU A 166 12.93 11.55 -13.10
CA GLU A 166 11.87 12.14 -12.28
C GLU A 166 12.23 12.12 -10.78
N THR A 167 12.81 11.02 -10.30
CA THR A 167 13.27 10.87 -8.92
C THR A 167 14.43 11.82 -8.59
N LEU A 168 15.41 11.96 -9.48
CA LEU A 168 16.50 12.93 -9.29
C LEU A 168 15.96 14.37 -9.30
N ALA A 169 15.00 14.68 -10.17
CA ALA A 169 14.38 16.00 -10.27
C ALA A 169 13.51 16.34 -9.04
N SER A 170 13.01 15.35 -8.29
CA SER A 170 12.20 15.59 -7.09
C SER A 170 13.01 15.94 -5.85
N ILE A 171 14.33 15.68 -5.84
CA ILE A 171 15.20 15.86 -4.65
C ILE A 171 15.07 17.26 -4.01
N PRO A 172 15.13 18.39 -4.76
CA PRO A 172 15.01 19.71 -4.14
C PRO A 172 13.69 19.89 -3.37
N ARG A 173 12.59 19.39 -3.95
CA ARG A 173 11.27 19.44 -3.33
C ARG A 173 11.22 18.59 -2.05
N THR A 174 11.80 17.40 -2.06
CA THR A 174 11.93 16.54 -0.86
C THR A 174 12.72 17.24 0.25
N VAL A 175 13.79 17.96 -0.12
CA VAL A 175 14.58 18.76 0.84
C VAL A 175 13.76 19.92 1.41
N ASP A 176 12.91 20.58 0.62
CA ASP A 176 12.03 21.63 1.12
C ASP A 176 10.94 21.10 2.05
N TYR A 177 10.43 19.89 1.82
CA TYR A 177 9.57 19.20 2.79
C TYR A 177 10.32 18.85 4.07
N ALA A 178 11.58 18.41 3.96
CA ALA A 178 12.43 18.14 5.13
C ALA A 178 12.55 19.37 6.03
N LYS A 179 12.85 20.55 5.45
CA LYS A 179 12.96 21.82 6.20
C LYS A 179 11.68 22.19 6.93
N GLN A 180 10.52 21.88 6.37
CA GLN A 180 9.22 22.17 6.98
C GLN A 180 8.88 21.18 8.10
N ASN A 181 9.18 19.90 7.89
CA ASN A 181 8.74 18.83 8.77
C ASN A 181 9.68 18.55 9.93
N LEU A 182 10.99 18.80 9.77
CA LEU A 182 12.01 18.59 10.81
C LEU A 182 11.90 19.64 11.94
N THR A 183 10.83 19.55 12.71
CA THR A 183 10.50 20.48 13.80
C THR A 183 11.15 20.09 15.12
N GLN A 184 11.55 18.82 15.28
CA GLN A 184 12.20 18.30 16.48
C GLN A 184 13.41 17.39 16.14
N PRO A 185 14.37 17.87 15.32
CA PRO A 185 15.46 17.02 14.86
C PRO A 185 16.36 16.60 16.04
N VAL A 186 16.77 15.33 16.03
CA VAL A 186 17.62 14.74 17.06
C VAL A 186 19.07 14.75 16.60
N ARG A 187 19.96 15.30 17.44
CA ARG A 187 21.37 15.58 17.07
C ARG A 187 22.15 14.36 16.55
N PRO A 188 22.12 13.17 17.16
CA PRO A 188 22.76 11.98 16.59
C PRO A 188 22.38 11.68 15.14
N PHE A 189 21.09 11.78 14.79
CA PHE A 189 20.65 11.55 13.41
C PHE A 189 21.13 12.63 12.44
N ALA A 190 21.16 13.89 12.90
CA ALA A 190 21.75 14.97 12.11
C ALA A 190 23.25 14.75 11.85
N GLY A 191 24.01 14.28 12.84
CA GLY A 191 25.42 13.93 12.68
C GLY A 191 25.63 12.85 11.63
N LEU A 192 24.90 11.74 11.76
CA LEU A 192 24.95 10.64 10.78
C LEU A 192 24.56 11.10 9.37
N ALA A 193 23.56 11.97 9.24
CA ALA A 193 23.16 12.51 7.94
C ALA A 193 24.27 13.35 7.31
N LEU A 194 24.95 14.20 8.09
CA LEU A 194 26.09 14.98 7.60
C LEU A 194 27.24 14.08 7.15
N ASP A 195 27.58 13.07 7.95
CA ASP A 195 28.64 12.11 7.64
C ASP A 195 28.32 11.36 6.33
N GLN A 196 27.08 10.87 6.16
CA GLN A 196 26.68 10.15 4.96
C GLN A 196 26.61 11.04 3.71
N LEU A 197 26.31 12.33 3.89
CA LEU A 197 26.28 13.33 2.82
C LEU A 197 27.65 13.92 2.50
N GLN A 198 28.71 13.53 3.21
CA GLN A 198 30.07 13.90 2.85
C GLN A 198 30.35 13.52 1.39
N ASP A 199 30.87 14.49 0.64
CA ASP A 199 31.19 14.38 -0.79
C ASP A 199 30.02 13.89 -1.65
N ILE A 200 28.77 14.16 -1.25
CA ILE A 200 27.60 13.65 -1.97
C ILE A 200 27.54 14.12 -3.42
N ARG A 201 27.93 15.36 -3.70
CA ARG A 201 27.93 15.92 -5.06
C ARG A 201 28.82 15.12 -6.02
N PRO A 202 30.15 14.97 -5.79
CA PRO A 202 30.99 14.19 -6.69
C PRO A 202 30.56 12.71 -6.75
N ARG A 203 30.06 12.12 -5.66
CA ARG A 203 29.54 10.74 -5.63
C ARG A 203 28.32 10.57 -6.52
N LEU A 204 27.33 11.46 -6.41
CA LEU A 204 26.12 11.44 -7.23
C LEU A 204 26.45 11.66 -8.71
N LEU A 205 27.31 12.64 -9.03
CA LEU A 205 27.75 12.89 -10.40
C LEU A 205 28.49 11.68 -10.99
N LYS A 206 29.30 10.98 -10.19
CA LYS A 206 29.93 9.72 -10.63
C LYS A 206 28.86 8.67 -10.96
N SER A 207 27.91 8.43 -10.04
CA SER A 207 26.82 7.46 -10.25
C SER A 207 26.04 7.74 -11.54
N VAL A 208 25.66 9.00 -11.80
CA VAL A 208 24.93 9.39 -13.01
C VAL A 208 25.76 9.17 -14.28
N ARG A 209 27.07 9.49 -14.25
CA ARG A 209 27.96 9.24 -15.40
C ARG A 209 28.07 7.76 -15.74
N GLU A 210 28.31 6.90 -14.73
CA GLU A 210 28.40 5.46 -14.95
C GLU A 210 27.06 4.90 -15.46
N LEU A 211 25.94 5.32 -14.86
CA LEU A 211 24.61 4.89 -15.28
C LEU A 211 24.33 5.24 -16.74
N LYS A 212 24.71 6.44 -17.19
CA LYS A 212 24.47 6.89 -18.56
C LYS A 212 24.99 5.90 -19.61
N THR A 213 26.15 5.27 -19.35
CA THR A 213 26.73 4.27 -20.26
C THR A 213 25.82 3.06 -20.47
N LEU A 214 25.05 2.68 -19.44
CA LEU A 214 24.12 1.56 -19.47
C LEU A 214 22.78 1.92 -20.12
N LEU A 215 22.39 3.19 -20.05
CA LEU A 215 21.20 3.70 -20.74
C LEU A 215 21.44 3.72 -22.24
N ASP A 216 22.58 4.26 -22.68
CA ASP A 216 22.94 4.39 -24.09
C ASP A 216 23.06 3.01 -24.77
N SER A 217 23.54 1.98 -24.06
CA SER A 217 23.61 0.61 -24.56
C SER A 217 22.27 -0.11 -24.70
N ALA A 218 21.21 0.36 -24.02
CA ALA A 218 19.88 -0.23 -24.13
C ALA A 218 19.14 0.20 -25.41
N TYR A 219 19.64 1.22 -26.10
CA TYR A 219 19.10 1.74 -27.37
C TYR A 219 20.02 1.49 -28.58
N ALA A 220 21.13 0.75 -28.38
CA ALA A 220 22.07 0.33 -29.42
C ALA A 220 21.77 -1.10 -29.89
#